data_AF-A0A935JW10-F1
#
_entry.id   AF-A0A935JW10-F1
#
_cell.length_a   1.000
_cell.length_b   1.000
_cell.length_c   1.000
_cell.angle_alpha   90.00
_cell.angle_beta   90.00
_cell.angle_gamma   90.00
#
_symmetry.space_group_name_H-M   'P 1'
#
loop_
_entity.id
_entity.type
_entity.pdbx_description
1 polymer ?
#
loop_
_entity_poly.entity_id
_entity_poly.type
_entity_poly.pdbx_seq_one_letter_code
_entity_poly.pdbx_strand_id
1 'polypeptide(L)'
;MTGFENYAASTKEIELQIERKGVVLGIDWNNEAQVRKLAREALSPTAKDIKVPASAPVDYKLMAKLDLFGLAAIMLRTMEESASVGVETHGGVAWKAFAKALWAEAEYQKSL
;
A
#
# COMPACT_ATOMS: atom_id res chain seq x y z
N MET A 1 -25.88 -0.93 -9.69
CA MET A 1 -24.76 -0.57 -10.59
C MET A 1 -23.96 -1.85 -10.83
N THR A 2 -24.00 -2.39 -12.04
CA THR A 2 -23.37 -3.64 -12.48
C THR A 2 -21.85 -3.40 -12.61
N GLY A 3 -20.95 -4.07 -11.90
CA GLY A 3 -20.98 -5.46 -11.41
C GLY A 3 -19.82 -6.29 -11.99
N PHE A 4 -19.02 -5.70 -12.89
CA PHE A 4 -17.62 -6.06 -13.09
C PHE A 4 -16.83 -4.80 -12.81
N GLU A 5 -16.36 -4.63 -11.58
CA GLU A 5 -15.24 -3.73 -11.35
C GLU A 5 -14.13 -4.16 -12.31
N ASN A 6 -13.60 -3.21 -13.08
CA ASN A 6 -12.45 -3.49 -13.92
C ASN A 6 -11.23 -3.61 -13.00
N TYR A 7 -11.14 -4.73 -12.27
CA TYR A 7 -10.09 -5.01 -11.28
C TYR A 7 -8.70 -4.82 -11.89
N ALA A 8 -8.53 -5.17 -13.17
CA ALA A 8 -7.30 -4.91 -13.91
C ALA A 8 -6.98 -3.41 -14.06
N ALA A 9 -7.96 -2.58 -14.39
CA ALA A 9 -7.77 -1.12 -14.44
C ALA A 9 -7.52 -0.53 -13.06
N SER A 10 -8.30 -0.93 -12.04
CA SER A 10 -8.12 -0.48 -10.66
C SER A 10 -6.73 -0.82 -10.14
N THR A 11 -6.26 -2.05 -10.38
CA THR A 11 -4.91 -2.47 -9.97
C THR A 11 -3.81 -1.70 -10.65
N LYS A 12 -3.94 -1.44 -11.96
CA LYS A 12 -2.98 -0.62 -12.67
C LYS A 12 -2.93 0.81 -12.12
N GLU A 13 -4.08 1.38 -11.77
CA GLU A 13 -4.14 2.73 -11.21
C GLU A 13 -3.58 2.81 -9.80
N ILE A 14 -3.93 1.86 -8.93
CA ILE A 14 -3.38 1.75 -7.58
C ILE A 14 -1.86 1.55 -7.64
N GLU A 15 -1.38 0.63 -8.48
CA GLU A 15 0.05 0.37 -8.64
C GLU A 15 0.80 1.63 -9.12
N LEU A 16 0.27 2.33 -10.12
CA LEU A 16 0.88 3.57 -10.61
C LEU A 16 1.00 4.62 -9.49
N GLN A 17 0.01 4.72 -8.61
CA GLN A 17 0.11 5.63 -7.46
C GLN A 17 1.12 5.13 -6.44
N ILE A 18 1.17 3.83 -6.14
CA ILE A 18 2.20 3.22 -5.27
C ILE A 18 3.60 3.55 -5.79
N GLU A 19 3.85 3.35 -7.09
CA GLU A 19 5.12 3.65 -7.73
C GLU A 19 5.48 5.14 -7.60
N ARG A 20 4.53 6.04 -7.86
CA ARG A 20 4.73 7.49 -7.73
C ARG A 20 5.08 7.91 -6.30
N LYS A 21 4.39 7.36 -5.29
CA LYS A 21 4.76 7.63 -3.88
C LYS A 21 6.12 7.01 -3.54
N GLY A 22 6.43 5.84 -4.11
CA GLY A 22 7.74 5.22 -4.07
C GLY A 22 8.87 6.16 -4.51
N VAL A 23 8.68 6.85 -5.64
CA VAL A 23 9.65 7.84 -6.15
C VAL A 23 9.85 8.99 -5.17
N VAL A 24 8.77 9.56 -4.62
CA VAL A 24 8.87 10.67 -3.65
C VAL A 24 9.61 10.25 -2.37
N LEU A 25 9.43 9.01 -1.95
CA LEU A 25 10.01 8.45 -0.73
C LEU A 25 11.41 7.84 -0.94
N GLY A 26 11.88 7.70 -2.19
CA GLY A 26 13.13 7.02 -2.51
C GLY A 26 13.09 5.52 -2.19
N ILE A 27 11.97 4.87 -2.49
CA ILE A 27 11.79 3.43 -2.26
C ILE A 27 12.36 2.65 -3.46
N ASP A 28 13.25 1.71 -3.17
CA ASP A 28 13.59 0.62 -4.07
C ASP A 28 12.72 -0.59 -3.75
N TRP A 29 11.78 -0.91 -4.65
CA TRP A 29 10.85 -2.02 -4.47
C TRP A 29 11.53 -3.40 -4.50
N ASN A 30 12.78 -3.49 -4.95
CA ASN A 30 13.58 -4.72 -4.89
C ASN A 30 14.35 -4.86 -3.56
N ASN A 31 14.44 -3.79 -2.77
CA ASN A 31 15.06 -3.82 -1.45
C ASN A 31 14.06 -4.35 -0.40
N GLU A 32 14.05 -5.68 -0.21
CA GLU A 32 13.11 -6.34 0.69
C GLU A 32 13.11 -5.77 2.11
N ALA A 33 14.28 -5.39 2.65
CA ALA A 33 14.38 -4.82 3.99
C ALA A 33 13.70 -3.45 4.09
N GLN A 34 13.89 -2.59 3.07
CA GLN A 34 13.24 -1.28 3.00
C GLN A 34 11.72 -1.43 2.88
N VAL A 35 11.24 -2.30 1.98
CA VAL A 35 9.81 -2.52 1.76
C VAL A 35 9.16 -3.17 2.98
N ARG A 36 9.86 -4.09 3.68
CA ARG A 36 9.37 -4.70 4.92
C ARG A 36 9.26 -3.70 6.07
N LYS A 37 10.22 -2.79 6.21
CA LYS A 37 10.13 -1.69 7.18
C LYS A 37 8.90 -0.81 6.90
N LEU A 38 8.69 -0.47 5.63
CA LEU A 38 7.54 0.33 5.21
C LEU A 38 6.20 -0.37 5.50
N ALA A 39 6.10 -1.67 5.23
CA ALA A 39 4.91 -2.47 5.53
C ALA A 39 4.61 -2.53 7.03
N ARG A 40 5.64 -2.68 7.86
CA ARG A 40 5.51 -2.63 9.32
C ARG A 40 4.96 -1.29 9.79
N GLU A 41 5.46 -0.20 9.22
CA GLU A 41 4.97 1.14 9.53
C GLU A 41 3.52 1.33 9.07
N ALA A 42 3.14 0.82 7.90
CA ALA A 42 1.76 0.90 7.39
C ALA A 42 0.75 0.16 8.27
N LEU A 43 1.17 -0.96 8.89
CA LEU A 43 0.34 -1.74 9.81
C LEU A 43 0.40 -1.24 11.27
N SER A 44 1.27 -0.28 11.58
CA SER A 44 1.41 0.23 12.94
C SER A 44 0.15 0.98 13.38
N PRO A 45 -0.35 0.79 14.61
CA PRO A 45 -1.46 1.60 15.14
C PRO A 45 -1.18 3.11 15.06
N THR A 46 0.09 3.51 15.25
CA THR A 46 0.53 4.91 15.18
C THR A 46 0.40 5.52 13.79
N ALA A 47 0.29 4.72 12.72
CA ALA A 47 0.04 5.24 11.38
C ALA A 47 -1.33 5.91 11.26
N LYS A 48 -2.30 5.51 12.10
CA LYS A 48 -3.65 6.11 12.17
C LYS A 48 -3.68 7.43 12.92
N ASP A 49 -2.68 7.69 13.76
CA ASP A 49 -2.62 8.86 14.65
C ASP A 49 -1.74 10.00 14.10
N ILE A 50 -1.27 9.89 12.86
CA ILE A 50 -0.44 10.93 12.24
C ILE A 50 -1.28 12.21 12.07
N LYS A 51 -0.95 13.23 12.86
CA LYS A 51 -1.57 14.56 12.78
C LYS A 51 -0.72 15.49 11.92
N VAL A 52 -1.34 16.07 10.91
CA VAL A 52 -0.73 17.05 10.02
C VAL A 52 -1.28 18.42 10.41
N PRO A 53 -0.49 19.32 11.01
CA PRO A 53 -0.97 20.64 11.40
C PRO A 53 -1.34 21.44 10.14
N ALA A 54 -2.55 21.99 10.10
CA ALA A 54 -3.05 22.76 8.95
C ALA A 54 -2.23 24.03 8.65
N SER A 55 -1.48 24.54 9.63
CA SER A 55 -0.65 25.74 9.53
C SER A 55 0.84 25.47 9.30
N ALA A 56 1.27 24.20 9.29
CA ALA A 56 2.67 23.87 9.06
C ALA A 56 3.01 23.90 7.55
N PRO A 57 4.27 24.20 7.18
CA PRO A 57 4.75 23.95 5.82
C PRO A 57 4.48 22.50 5.40
N VAL A 58 4.08 22.31 4.14
CA VAL A 58 3.73 20.97 3.63
C VAL A 58 4.97 20.09 3.60
N ASP A 59 4.99 19.05 4.43
CA ASP A 59 5.96 17.98 4.33
C ASP A 59 5.51 16.97 3.28
N TYR A 60 6.03 17.12 2.05
CA TYR A 60 5.69 16.27 0.92
C TYR A 60 6.05 14.79 1.12
N LYS A 61 7.09 14.49 1.92
CA LYS A 61 7.45 13.09 2.21
C LYS A 61 6.45 12.49 3.18
N LEU A 62 6.03 13.23 4.19
CA LEU A 62 4.98 12.79 5.09
C LEU A 62 3.66 12.57 4.34
N MET A 63 3.27 13.49 3.45
CA MET A 63 2.05 13.32 2.63
C MET A 63 2.14 12.08 1.74
N ALA A 64 3.26 11.89 1.05
CA ALA A 64 3.43 10.74 0.18
C ALA A 64 3.38 9.41 0.94
N LYS A 65 3.88 9.38 2.17
CA LYS A 65 3.82 8.21 3.05
C LYS A 65 2.40 7.91 3.52
N LEU A 66 1.64 8.94 3.91
CA LEU A 66 0.22 8.80 4.27
C LEU A 66 -0.61 8.28 3.10
N ASP A 67 -0.44 8.86 1.92
CA ASP A 67 -1.10 8.41 0.70
C ASP A 67 -0.74 6.94 0.41
N LEU A 68 0.53 6.57 0.56
CA LEU A 68 1.00 5.21 0.32
C LEU A 68 0.38 4.19 1.29
N PHE A 69 0.18 4.58 2.56
CA PHE A 69 -0.49 3.72 3.55
C PHE A 69 -2.00 3.58 3.25
N GLY A 70 -2.65 4.66 2.79
CA GLY A 70 -4.02 4.58 2.28
C GLY A 70 -4.13 3.65 1.07
N LEU A 71 -3.20 3.78 0.11
CA LEU A 71 -3.13 2.92 -1.07
C LEU A 71 -2.88 1.45 -0.71
N ALA A 72 -2.10 1.17 0.33
CA ALA A 72 -1.90 -0.19 0.84
C ALA A 72 -3.22 -0.83 1.30
N ALA A 73 -4.05 -0.07 2.01
CA ALA A 73 -5.36 -0.54 2.45
C ALA A 73 -6.31 -0.79 1.27
N ILE A 74 -6.33 0.11 0.28
CA ILE A 74 -7.13 -0.07 -0.94
C ILE A 74 -6.64 -1.28 -1.74
N MET A 75 -5.32 -1.43 -1.91
CA MET A 75 -4.68 -2.57 -2.57
C MET A 75 -5.14 -3.90 -1.96
N LEU A 76 -5.02 -4.05 -0.63
CA LEU A 76 -5.42 -5.28 0.06
C LEU A 76 -6.93 -5.57 -0.10
N ARG A 77 -7.76 -4.52 -0.02
CA ARG A 77 -9.21 -4.65 -0.23
C ARG A 77 -9.56 -5.07 -1.66
N THR A 78 -8.91 -4.49 -2.68
CA THR A 78 -9.10 -4.90 -4.08
C THR A 78 -8.69 -6.35 -4.31
N MET A 79 -7.61 -6.82 -3.66
CA MET A 79 -7.20 -8.22 -3.71
C MET A 79 -8.24 -9.14 -3.07
N GLU A 80 -8.78 -8.77 -1.91
CA GLU A 80 -9.82 -9.53 -1.19
C GLU A 80 -11.13 -9.60 -1.99
N GLU A 81 -11.62 -8.46 -2.49
CA GLU A 81 -12.86 -8.36 -3.28
C GLU A 81 -12.74 -9.17 -4.58
N SER A 82 -11.62 -9.05 -5.29
CA SER A 82 -11.41 -9.82 -6.53
C SER A 82 -11.28 -11.32 -6.30
N ALA A 83 -10.58 -11.75 -5.24
CA ALA A 83 -10.49 -13.15 -4.87
C ALA A 83 -11.88 -13.75 -4.54
N SER A 84 -12.78 -12.97 -3.93
CA SER A 84 -14.14 -13.41 -3.59
C SER A 84 -15.01 -13.76 -4.82
N VAL A 85 -14.67 -13.21 -5.99
CA VAL A 85 -15.33 -13.49 -7.29
C VAL A 85 -14.48 -14.37 -8.21
N GLY A 86 -13.44 -15.01 -7.68
CA GLY A 86 -12.56 -15.93 -8.42
C GLY A 86 -11.57 -15.27 -9.36
N VAL A 87 -11.29 -13.96 -9.19
CA VAL A 87 -10.32 -13.21 -9.98
C VAL A 87 -9.06 -12.97 -9.16
N GLU A 88 -7.95 -13.58 -9.57
CA GLU A 88 -6.65 -13.28 -8.97
C GLU A 88 -6.07 -12.00 -9.54
N THR A 89 -6.21 -10.91 -8.78
CA THR A 89 -5.68 -9.61 -9.20
C THR A 89 -4.25 -9.42 -8.73
N HIS A 90 -3.32 -9.29 -9.69
CA HIS A 90 -1.92 -9.02 -9.41
C HIS A 90 -1.41 -7.79 -10.17
N GLY A 91 -0.72 -6.89 -9.46
CA GLY A 91 0.08 -5.84 -10.09
C GLY A 91 1.48 -6.33 -10.50
N GLY A 92 2.29 -5.41 -10.97
CA GLY A 92 3.72 -5.55 -11.23
C GLY A 92 4.57 -5.55 -9.96
N VAL A 93 5.79 -5.02 -10.08
CA VAL A 93 6.85 -5.22 -9.08
C VAL A 93 6.53 -4.54 -7.75
N ALA A 94 6.11 -3.28 -7.79
CA ALA A 94 5.82 -2.52 -6.57
C ALA A 94 4.65 -3.14 -5.80
N TRP A 95 3.59 -3.52 -6.51
CA TRP A 95 2.44 -4.22 -5.93
C TRP A 95 2.86 -5.52 -5.25
N LYS A 96 3.56 -6.41 -5.96
CA LYS A 96 3.96 -7.72 -5.44
C LYS A 96 4.90 -7.62 -4.25
N ALA A 97 5.90 -6.73 -4.34
CA ALA A 97 6.85 -6.51 -3.26
C ALA A 97 6.14 -6.00 -2.01
N PHE A 98 5.25 -5.02 -2.16
CA PHE A 98 4.58 -4.42 -1.03
C PHE A 98 3.53 -5.35 -0.43
N ALA A 99 2.72 -6.04 -1.24
CA ALA A 99 1.76 -7.04 -0.77
C ALA A 99 2.45 -8.18 0.00
N LYS A 100 3.56 -8.73 -0.53
CA LYS A 100 4.37 -9.74 0.15
C LYS A 100 4.85 -9.25 1.52
N ALA A 101 5.35 -8.02 1.58
CA ALA A 101 5.82 -7.42 2.83
C ALA A 101 4.68 -7.18 3.84
N LEU A 102 3.51 -6.71 3.39
CA LEU A 102 2.34 -6.49 4.22
C LEU A 102 1.83 -7.80 4.83
N TRP A 103 1.76 -8.88 4.05
CA TRP A 103 1.39 -10.19 4.58
C TRP A 103 2.41 -10.71 5.59
N ALA A 104 3.69 -10.66 5.27
CA ALA A 104 4.75 -11.11 6.18
C ALA A 104 4.73 -10.36 7.52
N GLU A 105 4.45 -9.06 7.52
CA GLU A 105 4.35 -8.25 8.74
C GLU A 105 3.03 -8.49 9.48
N ALA A 106 1.91 -8.68 8.79
CA ALA A 106 0.63 -9.01 9.41
C ALA A 106 0.68 -10.39 10.09
N GLU A 107 1.31 -11.39 9.46
CA GLU A 107 1.54 -12.71 10.05
C GLU A 107 2.47 -12.62 11.26
N TYR A 108 3.56 -11.86 11.14
CA TYR A 108 4.47 -11.62 12.26
C TYR A 108 3.75 -11.00 13.47
N GLN A 109 2.90 -9.98 13.25
CA GLN A 109 2.13 -9.34 14.32
C GLN A 109 1.12 -10.29 14.99
N LYS A 110 0.53 -11.24 14.25
CA LYS A 110 -0.38 -12.26 14.81
C LYS A 110 0.34 -13.30 15.66
N SER A 111 1.66 -13.46 15.50
CA SER A 111 2.49 -14.43 16.23
C SER A 111 3.09 -13.90 17.53
N LEU A 112 2.92 -12.59 17.81
CA LEU A 112 3.32 -11.93 19.06
C LEU A 112 2.22 -12.09 20.12
#